data_AF-A0AAD5MWG1-F1
#
_entry.id   AF-A0AAD5MWG1-F1
#
_cell.length_a   1.000
_cell.length_b   1.000
_cell.length_c   1.000
_cell.angle_alpha   90.00
_cell.angle_beta   90.00
_cell.angle_gamma   90.00
#
_symmetry.space_group_name_H-M   'P 1'
#
loop_
_entity.id
_entity.type
_entity.pdbx_description
1 polymer ?
#
loop_
_entity_poly.entity_id
_entity_poly.type
_entity_poly.pdbx_seq_one_letter_code
_entity_poly.pdbx_strand_id
1 'polypeptide(L)'
;MALYFSTIMDQTSMCTMSSWLRSKQKMFQNRVIVSMLIMVNFGNSIIISMEALDPNLMLSIVASVINTIIVIMALYGIFAFKPIFVAPNVIAKISLSSAALFHGMQEAESNDSTSVFHFLWLLTSACLFIWEIHAMFSTTFGIMKEMKLRAYNKPPPSYNQVIADDIPPPTYEQATERSNKPLILDATQLEAVVGLPSMPMQFNAIVNCNAMPLHRKDLTNS
;
A
#
# COMPACT_ATOMS: atom_id res chain seq x y z
N MET A 1 -9.95 19.35 43.66
CA MET A 1 -10.22 18.21 42.75
C MET A 1 -10.15 18.59 41.28
N ALA A 2 -10.77 19.71 40.82
CA ALA A 2 -10.77 20.10 39.40
C ALA A 2 -9.38 20.41 38.79
N LEU A 3 -8.48 21.03 39.55
CA LEU A 3 -7.11 21.33 39.09
C LEU A 3 -6.28 20.06 38.82
N TYR A 4 -6.45 19.02 39.65
CA TYR A 4 -5.74 17.75 39.50
C TYR A 4 -6.17 17.00 38.22
N PHE A 5 -7.44 17.12 37.85
CA PHE A 5 -8.00 16.51 36.63
C PHE A 5 -7.49 17.18 35.35
N SER A 6 -7.38 18.51 35.35
CA SER A 6 -6.80 19.28 34.23
C SER A 6 -5.33 18.91 33.99
N THR A 7 -4.52 18.82 35.06
CA THR A 7 -3.10 18.47 34.93
C THR A 7 -2.90 17.03 34.47
N ILE A 8 -3.72 16.08 34.94
CA ILE A 8 -3.66 14.67 34.49
C ILE A 8 -4.11 14.52 33.03
N MET A 9 -5.11 15.29 32.58
CA MET A 9 -5.60 15.27 31.21
C MET A 9 -4.58 15.86 30.21
N ASP A 10 -3.84 16.90 30.61
CA ASP A 10 -2.72 17.43 29.81
C ASP A 10 -1.54 16.45 29.74
N GLN A 11 -1.24 15.76 30.84
CA GLN A 11 -0.11 14.82 30.88
C GLN A 11 -0.39 13.56 30.04
N THR A 12 -1.64 13.09 30.03
CA THR A 12 -2.07 11.95 29.18
C THR A 12 -2.18 12.35 27.71
N SER A 13 -2.67 13.55 27.38
CA SER A 13 -2.70 14.04 25.99
C SER A 13 -1.29 14.24 25.42
N MET A 14 -0.34 14.78 26.21
CA MET A 14 1.07 14.92 25.82
C MET A 14 1.78 13.57 25.62
N CYS A 15 1.54 12.59 26.49
CA CYS A 15 2.06 11.22 26.32
C CYS A 15 1.51 10.54 25.05
N THR A 16 0.23 10.75 24.75
CA THR A 16 -0.41 10.20 23.54
C THR A 16 0.09 10.88 22.28
N MET A 17 0.31 12.20 22.32
CA MET A 17 0.86 12.96 21.19
C MET A 17 2.33 12.62 20.92
N SER A 18 3.16 12.49 21.96
CA SER A 18 4.58 12.13 21.82
C SER A 18 4.77 10.71 21.26
N SER A 19 3.97 9.74 21.71
CA SER A 19 3.95 8.38 21.16
C SER A 19 3.44 8.33 19.72
N TRP A 20 2.44 9.16 19.38
CA TRP A 20 1.94 9.32 18.01
C TRP A 20 3.00 9.91 17.07
N LEU A 21 3.66 11.00 17.48
CA LEU A 21 4.74 11.63 16.72
C LEU A 21 5.91 10.66 16.50
N ARG A 22 6.35 9.98 17.58
CA ARG A 22 7.42 8.97 17.51
C ARG A 22 7.07 7.84 16.55
N SER A 23 5.81 7.38 16.56
CA SER A 23 5.38 6.33 15.65
C SER A 23 5.29 6.81 14.19
N LYS A 24 4.79 8.02 13.93
CA LYS A 24 4.79 8.61 12.58
C LYS A 24 6.21 8.79 12.05
N GLN A 25 7.14 9.25 12.89
CA GLN A 25 8.55 9.37 12.55
C GLN A 25 9.16 8.01 12.19
N LYS A 26 8.90 6.96 12.98
CA LYS A 26 9.37 5.60 12.69
C LYS A 26 8.82 5.06 11.37
N MET A 27 7.54 5.30 11.07
CA MET A 27 6.95 4.90 9.78
C MET A 27 7.58 5.64 8.59
N PHE A 28 7.85 6.94 8.74
CA PHE A 28 8.51 7.73 7.71
C PHE A 28 9.96 7.29 7.50
N GLN A 29 10.73 7.07 8.58
CA GLN A 29 12.09 6.56 8.51
C GLN A 29 12.17 5.20 7.79
N ASN A 30 11.26 4.27 8.12
CA ASN A 30 11.25 2.96 7.47
C ASN A 30 10.97 3.07 5.96
N ARG A 31 10.13 4.03 5.53
CA ARG A 31 9.89 4.30 4.11
C ARG A 31 11.12 4.86 3.42
N VAL A 32 11.80 5.83 4.04
CA VAL A 32 13.03 6.42 3.48
C VAL A 32 14.10 5.34 3.29
N ILE A 33 14.27 4.45 4.27
CA ILE A 33 15.23 3.34 4.17
C ILE A 33 14.87 2.40 3.00
N VAL A 34 13.60 2.02 2.86
CA VAL A 34 13.16 1.18 1.74
C VAL A 34 13.30 1.91 0.40
N SER A 35 12.97 3.20 0.33
CA SER A 35 13.15 3.99 -0.90
C SER A 35 14.63 4.10 -1.29
N MET A 36 15.54 4.27 -0.33
CA MET A 36 16.98 4.24 -0.60
C MET A 36 17.44 2.88 -1.10
N LEU A 37 16.95 1.79 -0.51
CA LEU A 37 17.23 0.43 -0.97
C LEU A 37 16.75 0.20 -2.42
N ILE A 38 15.55 0.69 -2.75
CA ILE A 38 15.01 0.64 -4.12
C ILE A 38 15.91 1.41 -5.09
N MET A 39 16.41 2.59 -4.70
CA MET A 39 17.29 3.39 -5.56
C MET A 39 18.66 2.73 -5.78
N VAL A 40 19.25 2.14 -4.73
CA VAL A 40 20.51 1.39 -4.86
C VAL A 40 20.32 0.20 -5.82
N ASN A 41 19.22 -0.54 -5.64
CA ASN A 41 18.91 -1.67 -6.50
C ASN A 41 18.41 -1.28 -7.89
N PHE A 42 17.93 -0.06 -8.09
CA PHE A 42 17.64 0.46 -9.43
C PHE A 42 18.92 0.58 -10.26
N GLY A 43 20.00 1.11 -9.68
CA GLY A 43 21.31 1.13 -10.33
C GLY A 43 21.80 -0.27 -10.69
N ASN A 44 21.68 -1.21 -9.75
CA ASN A 44 22.02 -2.62 -9.97
C ASN A 44 21.18 -3.26 -11.10
N SER A 45 19.90 -2.94 -11.18
CA SER A 45 19.00 -3.40 -12.24
C SER A 45 19.35 -2.82 -13.62
N ILE A 46 19.86 -1.58 -13.69
CA ILE A 46 20.37 -1.01 -14.94
C ILE A 46 21.62 -1.75 -15.40
N ILE A 47 22.59 -1.97 -14.50
CA ILE A 47 23.85 -2.65 -14.83
C ILE A 47 23.57 -4.03 -15.42
N ILE A 48 22.74 -4.83 -14.74
CA ILE A 48 22.35 -6.16 -15.23
C ILE A 48 21.61 -6.08 -16.55
N SER A 49 20.72 -5.10 -16.73
CA SER A 49 19.97 -4.97 -17.99
C SER A 49 20.88 -4.57 -19.15
N MET A 50 21.96 -3.83 -18.89
CA MET A 50 22.96 -3.52 -19.92
C MET A 50 23.75 -4.77 -20.32
N GLU A 51 24.20 -5.52 -19.33
CA GLU A 51 24.98 -6.74 -19.50
C GLU A 51 24.19 -7.89 -20.16
N ALA A 52 22.92 -8.08 -19.78
CA ALA A 52 22.07 -9.11 -20.37
C ALA A 52 21.60 -8.78 -21.81
N LEU A 53 21.70 -7.52 -22.24
CA LEU A 53 21.18 -7.03 -23.53
C LEU A 53 22.30 -6.51 -24.46
N ASP A 54 23.54 -6.94 -24.20
CA ASP A 54 24.81 -6.35 -24.65
C ASP A 54 24.99 -6.02 -26.16
N PRO A 55 24.24 -6.57 -27.15
CA PRO A 55 24.41 -6.10 -28.53
C PRO A 55 23.48 -4.95 -28.96
N ASN A 56 22.38 -4.67 -28.25
CA ASN A 56 21.36 -3.72 -28.74
C ASN A 56 21.18 -2.50 -27.81
N LEU A 57 21.97 -1.45 -28.05
CA LEU A 57 21.90 -0.18 -27.31
C LEU A 57 20.47 0.39 -27.23
N MET A 58 19.69 0.31 -28.32
CA MET A 58 18.30 0.75 -28.35
C MET A 58 17.40 -0.05 -27.39
N LEU A 59 17.58 -1.37 -27.32
CA LEU A 59 16.81 -2.24 -26.45
C LEU A 59 17.18 -2.00 -24.98
N SER A 60 18.46 -1.78 -24.69
CA SER A 60 18.95 -1.45 -23.34
C SER A 60 18.41 -0.09 -22.85
N ILE A 61 18.38 0.93 -23.72
CA ILE A 61 17.78 2.24 -23.41
C ILE A 61 16.28 2.08 -23.13
N VAL A 62 15.55 1.35 -23.98
CA VAL A 62 14.10 1.11 -23.78
C VAL A 62 13.84 0.35 -22.47
N ALA A 63 14.62 -0.70 -22.19
CA ALA A 63 14.53 -1.45 -20.95
C ALA A 63 14.81 -0.55 -19.72
N SER A 64 15.81 0.32 -19.80
CA SER A 64 16.14 1.29 -18.75
C SER A 64 15.00 2.29 -18.50
N VAL A 65 14.38 2.82 -19.55
CA VAL A 65 13.22 3.73 -19.44
C VAL A 65 12.03 3.02 -18.80
N ILE A 66 11.70 1.81 -19.26
CA ILE A 66 10.60 1.01 -18.70
C ILE A 66 10.88 0.71 -17.22
N ASN A 67 12.09 0.30 -16.87
CA ASN A 67 12.50 0.03 -15.50
C ASN A 67 12.39 1.28 -14.62
N THR A 68 12.76 2.45 -15.15
CA THR A 68 12.61 3.73 -14.45
C THR A 68 11.14 4.01 -14.11
N ILE A 69 10.23 3.82 -15.08
CA ILE A 69 8.78 4.00 -14.87
C ILE A 69 8.27 3.05 -13.78
N ILE A 70 8.68 1.78 -13.83
CA ILE A 70 8.29 0.76 -12.85
C ILE A 70 8.77 1.12 -11.44
N VAL A 71 10.01 1.62 -11.30
CA VAL A 71 10.56 2.05 -10.01
C VAL A 71 9.84 3.29 -9.48
N ILE A 72 9.52 4.26 -10.33
CA ILE A 72 8.72 5.44 -9.93
C ILE A 72 7.35 5.00 -9.41
N MET A 73 6.69 4.06 -10.09
CA MET A 73 5.41 3.49 -9.65
C MET A 73 5.53 2.79 -8.29
N ALA A 74 6.61 2.05 -8.04
CA ALA A 74 6.84 1.39 -6.76
C ALA A 74 7.09 2.39 -5.62
N LEU A 75 7.88 3.44 -5.87
CA LEU A 75 8.08 4.53 -4.92
C LEU A 75 6.76 5.22 -4.60
N TYR A 76 5.96 5.54 -5.62
CA TYR A 76 4.62 6.06 -5.43
C TYR A 76 3.76 5.11 -4.58
N GLY A 77 3.78 3.81 -4.85
CA GLY A 77 3.06 2.80 -4.06
C GLY A 77 3.42 2.80 -2.57
N ILE A 78 4.71 2.93 -2.25
CA ILE A 78 5.20 3.00 -0.87
C ILE A 78 4.73 4.26 -0.17
N PHE A 79 4.77 5.41 -0.85
CA PHE A 79 4.30 6.67 -0.25
C PHE A 79 2.77 6.74 -0.16
N ALA A 80 2.04 6.22 -1.15
CA ALA A 80 0.59 6.22 -1.24
C ALA A 80 -0.11 5.09 -0.48
N PHE A 81 0.63 4.22 0.24
CA PHE A 81 0.10 3.06 0.98
C PHE A 81 -0.67 2.06 0.10
N LYS A 82 -0.33 1.97 -1.18
CA LYS A 82 -1.03 1.14 -2.16
C LYS A 82 -0.10 0.03 -2.66
N PRO A 83 -0.14 -1.18 -2.06
CA PRO A 83 0.74 -2.30 -2.45
C PRO A 83 0.59 -2.71 -3.92
N ILE A 84 -0.56 -2.43 -4.53
CA ILE A 84 -0.82 -2.77 -5.94
C ILE A 84 0.18 -2.12 -6.91
N PHE A 85 0.71 -0.94 -6.57
CA PHE A 85 1.70 -0.25 -7.39
C PHE A 85 3.13 -0.78 -7.20
N VAL A 86 3.36 -1.62 -6.19
CA VAL A 86 4.66 -2.28 -5.95
C VAL A 86 4.79 -3.57 -6.77
N ALA A 87 3.67 -4.22 -7.12
CA ALA A 87 3.67 -5.50 -7.82
C ALA A 87 4.45 -5.50 -9.15
N PRO A 88 4.35 -4.47 -10.03
CA PRO A 88 5.13 -4.45 -11.27
C PRO A 88 6.64 -4.47 -11.04
N ASN A 89 7.13 -3.78 -10.00
CA ASN A 89 8.56 -3.77 -9.64
C ASN A 89 9.03 -5.14 -9.13
N VAL A 90 8.20 -5.83 -8.36
CA VAL A 90 8.49 -7.19 -7.90
C VAL A 90 8.61 -8.14 -9.09
N ILE A 91 7.65 -8.11 -10.02
CA ILE A 91 7.64 -8.98 -11.20
C ILE A 91 8.87 -8.71 -12.07
N ALA A 92 9.14 -7.43 -12.38
CA ALA A 92 10.27 -7.03 -13.21
C ALA A 92 11.63 -7.48 -12.63
N LYS A 93 11.81 -7.35 -11.31
CA LYS A 93 13.05 -7.75 -10.64
C LYS A 93 13.21 -9.26 -10.58
N ILE A 94 12.14 -10.01 -10.33
CA ILE A 94 12.19 -11.48 -10.36
C ILE A 94 12.53 -11.97 -11.77
N SER A 95 11.91 -11.40 -12.81
CA SER A 95 12.20 -11.79 -14.19
C SER A 95 13.63 -11.44 -14.60
N LEU A 96 14.09 -10.22 -14.27
CA LEU A 96 15.44 -9.77 -14.59
C LEU A 96 16.49 -10.62 -13.85
N SER A 97 16.29 -10.85 -12.56
CA SER A 97 17.15 -11.71 -11.75
C SER A 97 17.24 -13.12 -12.30
N SER A 98 16.11 -13.70 -12.72
CA SER A 98 16.09 -15.05 -13.27
C SER A 98 16.85 -15.12 -14.60
N ALA A 99 16.59 -14.18 -15.52
CA ALA A 99 17.30 -14.10 -16.80
C ALA A 99 18.81 -13.92 -16.61
N ALA A 100 19.22 -13.03 -15.70
CA ALA A 100 20.61 -12.79 -15.38
C ALA A 100 21.30 -14.02 -14.80
N LEU A 101 20.64 -14.73 -13.86
CA LEU A 101 21.20 -15.96 -13.29
C LEU A 101 21.38 -17.06 -14.33
N PHE A 102 20.43 -17.26 -15.24
CA PHE A 102 20.58 -18.23 -16.33
C PHE A 102 21.72 -17.86 -17.28
N HIS A 103 21.85 -16.57 -17.61
CA HIS A 103 22.97 -16.08 -18.41
C HIS A 103 24.31 -16.32 -17.70
N GLY A 104 24.43 -15.97 -16.42
CA GLY A 104 25.63 -16.21 -15.63
C GLY A 104 25.99 -17.69 -15.46
N MET A 105 24.99 -18.58 -15.36
CA MET A 105 25.23 -20.02 -15.32
C MET A 105 25.81 -20.53 -16.63
N GLN A 106 25.28 -20.09 -17.78
CA GLN A 106 25.80 -20.46 -19.09
C GLN A 106 27.24 -19.98 -19.28
N GLU A 107 27.53 -18.75 -18.84
CA GLU A 107 28.89 -18.19 -18.91
C GLU A 107 29.85 -18.94 -17.98
N ALA A 108 29.40 -19.38 -16.79
CA ALA A 108 30.21 -20.13 -15.84
C ALA A 108 30.67 -21.51 -16.34
N GLU A 109 29.96 -22.10 -17.31
CA GLU A 109 30.35 -23.38 -17.93
C GLU A 109 31.58 -23.25 -18.86
N SER A 110 32.00 -22.03 -19.20
CA SER A 110 33.13 -21.75 -20.10
C SER A 110 34.53 -22.09 -19.54
N ASN A 111 34.64 -22.63 -18.32
CA ASN A 111 35.89 -22.97 -17.61
C ASN A 111 36.87 -21.80 -17.38
N ASP A 112 36.44 -20.55 -17.57
CA ASP A 112 37.24 -19.39 -17.16
C ASP A 112 37.00 -19.05 -15.68
N SER A 113 38.07 -18.69 -14.97
CA SER A 113 37.96 -18.19 -13.59
C SER A 113 37.16 -16.89 -13.51
N THR A 114 37.21 -16.04 -14.55
CA THR A 114 36.48 -14.78 -14.62
C THR A 114 34.96 -14.98 -14.62
N SER A 115 34.47 -16.01 -15.29
CA SER A 115 33.03 -16.29 -15.40
C SER A 115 32.42 -16.76 -14.08
N VAL A 116 33.21 -17.41 -13.22
CA VAL A 116 32.77 -17.76 -11.85
C VAL A 116 32.58 -16.51 -11.00
N PHE A 117 33.49 -15.54 -11.06
CA PHE A 117 33.34 -14.27 -10.33
C PHE A 117 32.16 -13.45 -10.87
N HIS A 118 31.95 -13.48 -12.18
CA HIS A 118 30.79 -12.89 -12.83
C HIS A 118 29.47 -13.49 -12.32
N PHE A 119 29.39 -14.82 -12.26
CA PHE A 119 28.23 -15.51 -11.71
C PHE A 119 27.98 -15.17 -10.23
N LEU A 120 29.04 -15.12 -9.40
CA LEU A 120 28.92 -14.73 -7.98
C LEU A 120 28.42 -13.28 -7.81
N TRP A 121 28.82 -12.38 -8.70
CA TRP A 121 28.30 -11.01 -8.74
C TRP A 121 26.80 -10.99 -9.07
N LEU A 122 26.37 -11.72 -10.10
CA LEU A 122 24.95 -11.84 -10.46
C LEU A 122 24.12 -12.49 -9.36
N LEU A 123 24.66 -13.49 -8.67
CA LEU A 123 24.03 -14.13 -7.51
C LEU A 123 23.86 -13.14 -6.35
N THR A 124 24.89 -12.37 -6.04
CA THR A 124 24.83 -11.33 -5.00
C THR A 124 23.78 -10.29 -5.35
N SER A 125 23.70 -9.90 -6.61
CA SER A 125 22.69 -8.97 -7.11
C SER A 125 21.26 -9.51 -7.00
N ALA A 126 21.04 -10.78 -7.35
CA ALA A 126 19.77 -11.47 -7.16
C ALA A 126 19.32 -11.47 -5.69
N CYS A 127 20.26 -11.75 -4.76
CA CYS A 127 19.99 -11.68 -3.33
C CYS A 127 19.56 -10.27 -2.88
N LEU A 128 20.17 -9.21 -3.43
CA LEU A 128 19.77 -7.83 -3.12
C LEU A 128 18.35 -7.52 -3.61
N PHE A 129 17.93 -8.03 -4.77
CA PHE A 129 16.54 -7.90 -5.23
C PHE A 129 15.55 -8.62 -4.31
N ILE A 130 15.87 -9.84 -3.90
CA ILE A 130 15.04 -10.60 -2.94
C ILE A 130 14.92 -9.84 -1.63
N TRP A 131 16.03 -9.31 -1.12
CA TRP A 131 16.07 -8.52 0.10
C TRP A 131 15.18 -7.28 0.03
N GLU A 132 15.23 -6.55 -1.09
CA GLU A 132 14.36 -5.39 -1.32
C GLU A 132 12.89 -5.76 -1.39
N ILE A 133 12.54 -6.83 -2.11
CA ILE A 133 11.16 -7.31 -2.19
C ILE A 133 10.64 -7.63 -0.78
N HIS A 134 11.44 -8.33 0.02
CA HIS A 134 11.12 -8.64 1.40
C HIS A 134 10.95 -7.36 2.26
N ALA A 135 11.87 -6.39 2.14
CA ALA A 135 11.80 -5.12 2.86
C ALA A 135 10.57 -4.28 2.47
N MET A 136 10.21 -4.26 1.18
CA MET A 136 9.01 -3.58 0.66
C MET A 136 7.73 -4.17 1.24
N PHE A 137 7.59 -5.50 1.22
CA PHE A 137 6.41 -6.16 1.77
C PHE A 137 6.35 -6.03 3.30
N SER A 138 7.46 -6.26 4.01
CA SER A 138 7.52 -6.13 5.47
C SER A 138 7.08 -4.73 5.92
N THR A 139 7.55 -3.70 5.23
CA THR A 139 7.19 -2.31 5.51
C THR A 139 5.72 -2.03 5.19
N THR A 140 5.22 -2.49 4.04
CA THR A 140 3.83 -2.24 3.62
C THR A 140 2.82 -2.96 4.52
N PHE A 141 3.05 -4.23 4.84
CA PHE A 141 2.19 -5.01 5.74
C PHE A 141 2.30 -4.52 7.18
N GLY A 142 3.49 -4.16 7.65
CA GLY A 142 3.69 -3.59 8.99
C GLY A 142 2.87 -2.31 9.20
N ILE A 143 2.89 -1.43 8.21
CA ILE A 143 2.10 -0.19 8.23
C ILE A 143 0.60 -0.49 8.16
N MET A 144 0.16 -1.40 7.30
CA MET A 144 -1.27 -1.77 7.20
C MET A 144 -1.80 -2.38 8.50
N LYS A 145 -1.00 -3.23 9.17
CA LYS A 145 -1.34 -3.79 10.49
C LYS A 145 -1.49 -2.70 11.54
N GLU A 146 -0.56 -1.76 11.58
CA GLU A 146 -0.58 -0.63 12.52
C GLU A 146 -1.80 0.29 12.28
N MET A 147 -2.12 0.58 11.01
CA MET A 147 -3.32 1.37 10.67
C MET A 147 -4.62 0.66 11.06
N LYS A 148 -4.71 -0.66 10.84
CA LYS A 148 -5.88 -1.45 11.27
C LYS A 148 -6.02 -1.48 12.78
N LEU A 149 -4.94 -1.73 13.54
CA LEU A 149 -4.96 -1.72 15.00
C LEU A 149 -5.40 -0.36 15.55
N ARG A 150 -4.96 0.74 14.93
CA ARG A 150 -5.41 2.09 15.30
C ARG A 150 -6.87 2.35 14.99
N ALA A 151 -7.39 1.80 13.90
CA ALA A 151 -8.81 1.90 13.58
C ALA A 151 -9.67 1.15 14.62
N TYR A 152 -9.23 -0.02 15.07
CA TYR A 152 -9.91 -0.80 16.11
C TYR A 152 -9.78 -0.18 17.52
N ASN A 153 -8.67 0.52 17.80
CA ASN A 153 -8.46 1.17 19.10
C ASN A 153 -9.11 2.55 19.23
N LYS A 154 -9.76 3.07 18.17
CA LYS A 154 -10.62 4.25 18.32
C LYS A 154 -11.86 3.81 19.11
N PRO A 155 -12.17 4.44 20.26
CA PRO A 155 -13.43 4.18 20.93
C PRO A 155 -14.56 4.47 19.94
N PRO A 156 -15.65 3.67 19.93
CA PRO A 156 -16.81 3.98 19.12
C PRO A 156 -17.26 5.42 19.40
N PRO A 157 -17.73 6.17 18.38
CA PRO A 157 -18.15 7.54 18.57
C PRO A 157 -19.15 7.61 19.73
N SER A 158 -18.88 8.51 20.67
CA SER A 158 -19.78 8.71 21.81
C SER A 158 -21.11 9.25 21.30
N TYR A 159 -22.23 8.86 21.92
CA TYR A 159 -23.57 9.34 21.55
C TYR A 159 -23.65 10.87 21.46
N ASN A 160 -22.86 11.58 22.28
CA ASN A 160 -22.75 13.05 22.27
C ASN A 160 -22.05 13.63 21.02
N GLN A 161 -21.21 12.85 20.33
CA GLN A 161 -20.58 13.24 19.06
C GLN A 161 -21.53 13.05 17.87
N VAL A 162 -22.50 12.14 18.01
CA VAL A 162 -23.57 11.92 17.02
C VAL A 162 -24.69 12.96 17.17
N ILE A 163 -24.91 13.46 18.38
CA ILE A 163 -25.88 14.54 18.68
C ILE A 163 -25.32 15.93 18.32
N ALA A 164 -23.99 16.12 18.39
CA ALA A 164 -23.36 17.40 18.04
C ALA A 164 -23.36 17.69 16.53
N ASP A 165 -23.57 16.68 15.68
CA ASP A 165 -24.11 16.90 14.35
C ASP A 165 -25.62 17.15 14.52
N ASP A 166 -26.02 18.42 14.63
CA ASP A 166 -27.41 18.91 14.70
C ASP A 166 -28.21 18.63 13.41
N ILE A 167 -27.96 17.51 12.75
CA ILE A 167 -28.81 17.01 11.66
C ILE A 167 -29.87 16.16 12.34
N PRO A 168 -31.13 16.64 12.44
CA PRO A 168 -32.19 15.83 13.00
C PRO A 168 -32.27 14.49 12.25
N PRO A 169 -32.46 13.37 12.96
CA PRO A 169 -32.56 12.07 12.30
C PRO A 169 -33.63 12.16 11.21
N PRO A 170 -33.36 11.66 9.98
CA PRO A 170 -34.32 11.76 8.90
C PRO A 170 -35.62 11.07 9.31
N THR A 171 -36.74 11.78 9.15
CA THR A 171 -38.08 11.26 9.48
C THR A 171 -38.32 9.95 8.73
N TYR A 172 -39.09 9.02 9.30
CA TYR A 172 -39.34 7.68 8.73
C TYR A 172 -39.72 7.70 7.23
N GLU A 173 -40.45 8.74 6.81
CA GLU A 173 -40.82 8.96 5.41
C GLU A 173 -39.61 9.28 4.50
N GLN A 174 -38.65 10.07 4.98
CA GLN A 174 -37.39 10.38 4.27
C GLN A 174 -36.44 9.18 4.20
N ALA A 175 -36.44 8.31 5.21
CA ALA A 175 -35.66 7.06 5.20
C ALA A 175 -36.24 6.05 4.18
N THR A 176 -37.58 6.01 4.07
CA THR A 176 -38.28 5.14 3.13
C THR A 176 -38.16 5.62 1.68
N GLU A 177 -38.12 6.94 1.45
CA GLU A 177 -37.79 7.52 0.14
C GLU A 177 -36.33 7.29 -0.27
N ARG A 178 -35.37 7.40 0.66
CA ARG A 178 -33.95 7.10 0.39
C ARG A 178 -33.67 5.64 0.10
N SER A 179 -34.44 4.72 0.70
CA SER A 179 -34.30 3.28 0.45
C SER A 179 -34.87 2.84 -0.91
N ASN A 180 -35.86 3.57 -1.44
CA ASN A 180 -36.53 3.25 -2.70
C ASN A 180 -36.03 4.05 -3.90
N LYS A 181 -35.19 5.07 -3.68
CA LYS A 181 -34.43 5.71 -4.77
C LYS A 181 -33.25 4.82 -5.13
N PRO A 182 -33.11 4.37 -6.39
CA PRO A 182 -31.84 3.80 -6.83
C PRO A 182 -30.76 4.86 -6.58
N LEU A 183 -29.79 4.50 -5.75
CA LEU A 183 -28.67 5.35 -5.38
C LEU A 183 -27.79 5.52 -6.63
N ILE A 184 -28.17 6.43 -7.51
CA ILE A 184 -27.25 6.98 -8.50
C ILE A 184 -26.29 7.84 -7.67
N LEU A 185 -25.14 7.25 -7.29
CA LEU A 185 -24.03 8.00 -6.72
C LEU A 185 -23.54 8.98 -7.78
N ASP A 186 -24.07 10.20 -7.77
CA ASP A 186 -23.46 11.31 -8.47
C ASP A 186 -22.20 11.71 -7.69
N ALA A 187 -21.04 11.37 -8.24
CA ALA A 187 -19.73 11.58 -7.63
C ALA A 187 -19.42 13.06 -7.34
N THR A 188 -20.21 13.99 -7.87
CA THR A 188 -20.03 15.43 -7.67
C THR A 188 -20.48 15.94 -6.29
N GLN A 189 -21.44 15.30 -5.62
CA GLN A 189 -21.91 15.78 -4.30
C GLN A 189 -21.05 15.30 -3.12
N LEU A 190 -20.20 14.28 -3.33
CA LEU A 190 -19.29 13.79 -2.28
C LEU A 190 -18.00 14.62 -2.17
N GLU A 191 -17.70 15.47 -3.16
CA GLU A 191 -16.52 16.35 -3.18
C GLU A 191 -16.68 17.61 -2.30
N ALA A 192 -17.91 17.97 -1.90
CA ALA A 192 -18.15 19.18 -1.10
C ALA A 192 -17.97 18.99 0.42
N VAL A 193 -18.05 17.75 0.94
CA VAL A 193 -17.98 17.48 2.39
C VAL A 193 -16.59 17.00 2.83
N VAL A 194 -15.77 16.50 1.91
CA VAL A 194 -14.40 16.06 2.21
C VAL A 194 -13.45 16.91 1.39
N GLY A 195 -12.93 17.97 1.99
CA GLY A 195 -11.83 18.76 1.42
C GLY A 195 -10.58 17.89 1.23
N LEU A 196 -10.47 17.24 0.08
CA LEU A 196 -9.25 16.65 -0.45
C LEU A 196 -9.30 16.65 -1.99
N PRO A 197 -8.19 16.98 -2.69
CA PRO A 197 -8.22 17.26 -4.12
C PRO A 197 -8.27 15.99 -5.00
N SER A 198 -9.29 15.93 -5.85
CA SER A 198 -9.37 15.45 -7.26
C SER A 198 -8.70 14.13 -7.72
N MET A 199 -9.55 13.09 -7.88
CA MET A 199 -9.87 12.25 -9.07
C MET A 199 -8.79 11.55 -9.96
N PRO A 200 -9.14 10.58 -10.85
CA PRO A 200 -10.28 9.64 -10.89
C PRO A 200 -9.86 8.16 -11.15
N MET A 201 -10.72 7.17 -10.84
CA MET A 201 -10.73 5.91 -11.59
C MET A 201 -12.12 5.28 -11.51
N GLN A 202 -12.78 5.18 -12.67
CA GLN A 202 -14.10 4.57 -12.84
C GLN A 202 -14.02 3.05 -12.63
N PHE A 203 -14.93 2.49 -11.84
CA PHE A 203 -15.20 1.06 -11.82
C PHE A 203 -16.71 0.85 -11.71
N ASN A 204 -17.34 0.46 -12.81
CA ASN A 204 -18.74 0.02 -12.81
C ASN A 204 -18.80 -1.41 -12.28
N ALA A 205 -19.44 -1.60 -11.12
CA ALA A 205 -19.87 -2.92 -10.66
C ALA A 205 -21.37 -2.88 -10.39
N ILE A 206 -22.14 -3.58 -11.22
CA ILE A 206 -23.58 -3.80 -11.02
C ILE A 206 -23.70 -4.99 -10.06
N VAL A 207 -24.17 -4.77 -8.83
CA VAL A 207 -24.53 -5.85 -7.90
C VAL A 207 -26.05 -5.95 -7.84
N ASN A 208 -26.59 -7.03 -8.41
CA ASN A 208 -28.01 -7.36 -8.39
C ASN A 208 -28.34 -8.10 -7.08
N CYS A 209 -28.87 -7.37 -6.09
CA CYS A 209 -29.34 -7.95 -4.84
C CYS A 209 -30.82 -8.34 -4.95
N ASN A 210 -31.09 -9.48 -5.57
CA ASN A 210 -32.38 -10.16 -5.45
C ASN A 210 -32.16 -11.66 -5.23
N ALA A 211 -31.93 -12.06 -3.98
CA ALA A 211 -32.34 -13.36 -3.44
C ALA A 211 -31.90 -13.51 -1.98
N MET A 212 -32.83 -13.36 -1.03
CA MET A 212 -32.94 -14.34 0.06
C MET A 212 -34.27 -14.21 0.82
N PRO A 213 -35.08 -15.29 0.89
CA PRO A 213 -36.32 -15.30 1.66
C PRO A 213 -36.07 -15.59 3.14
N LEU A 214 -36.76 -14.85 4.01
CA LEU A 214 -36.87 -15.09 5.45
C LEU A 214 -37.40 -16.51 5.74
N HIS A 215 -36.72 -17.26 6.59
CA HIS A 215 -37.35 -18.38 7.31
C HIS A 215 -37.41 -18.08 8.81
N ARG A 216 -38.64 -17.81 9.23
CA ARG A 216 -39.17 -17.69 10.59
C ARG A 216 -38.85 -18.97 11.38
N LYS A 217 -38.36 -18.82 12.62
CA LYS A 217 -38.39 -19.88 13.66
C LYS A 217 -39.37 -19.43 14.72
N ASP A 218 -40.53 -20.08 14.76
CA ASP A 218 -41.50 -19.92 15.82
C ASP A 218 -41.02 -20.67 17.08
N LEU A 219 -41.06 -19.95 18.21
CA LEU A 219 -40.98 -20.50 19.56
C LEU A 219 -42.32 -21.18 19.89
N THR A 220 -42.29 -22.42 20.36
CA THR A 220 -43.38 -22.97 21.18
C THR A 220 -42.82 -23.71 22.37
N ASN A 221 -43.18 -23.22 23.55
CA ASN A 221 -43.15 -23.91 24.84
C ASN A 221 -43.99 -25.19 24.78
N SER A 222 -43.41 -26.33 25.15
CA SER A 222 -43.90 -27.24 26.21
C SER A 222 -42.92 -28.40 26.37
#